data_AF-A0AAU2WW60-F1
#
_entry.id   AF-A0AAU2WW60-F1
#
_cell.length_a   1.000
_cell.length_b   1.000
_cell.length_c   1.000
_cell.angle_alpha   90.00
_cell.angle_beta   90.00
_cell.angle_gamma   90.00
#
_symmetry.space_group_name_H-M   'P 1'
#
loop_
_entity.id
_entity.type
_entity.pdbx_description
1 polymer ?
#
loop_
_entity_poly.entity_id
_entity_poly.type
_entity_poly.pdbx_seq_one_letter_code
_entity_poly.pdbx_strand_id
1 'polypeptide(L)'
;MVRLARPGRGAHALLHRGIDDLRHGRNLDTYVTFAVGIAVTALGIFDVVHIRFVLGAMLAALAFLVLHAQPIPPAPGLDDVLCDRSSFEPFPALLGKARDVRVYGPTAVHVIIHAAEHRRLLLDRGGRLRIVIQGNDPAQLAWTCEQLDKSLDFGHSHAMSLGELRRLAGVPGFEYRLLGGNPGFSMVVVDADAPHGYLVVEFHGFADVSINDRMHVRIGKTASPHWFAYWLGRFEAIWNAAAADTPPLTVVPAPAAQGVSAHPVHSAPPLGPADAPEPPEAPRAAAGGDR
;
A
#
# COMPACT_ATOMS: atom_id res chain seq x y z
N MET A 1 33.00 -47.50 4.17
CA MET A 1 34.08 -46.59 3.75
C MET A 1 34.00 -45.32 4.57
N VAL A 2 34.84 -45.19 5.59
CA VAL A 2 34.88 -44.05 6.52
C VAL A 2 35.92 -43.06 6.00
N ARG A 3 35.51 -41.81 5.76
CA ARG A 3 36.38 -40.73 5.27
C ARG A 3 36.88 -39.93 6.48
N LEU A 4 38.13 -40.17 6.88
CA LEU A 4 38.83 -39.40 7.92
C LEU A 4 39.08 -37.96 7.42
N ALA A 5 38.53 -36.97 8.12
CA ALA A 5 38.85 -35.56 7.92
C ALA A 5 40.18 -35.21 8.61
N ARG A 6 41.11 -34.63 7.85
CA ARG A 6 42.42 -34.16 8.35
C ARG A 6 42.26 -32.91 9.23
N PRO A 7 42.88 -32.86 10.43
CA PRO A 7 43.00 -31.64 11.20
C PRO A 7 44.27 -30.88 10.78
N GLY A 8 44.19 -29.56 10.64
CA GLY A 8 45.39 -28.71 10.52
C GLY A 8 45.35 -27.72 9.37
N ARG A 9 44.50 -26.69 9.48
CA ARG A 9 44.62 -25.45 8.67
C ARG A 9 43.81 -24.25 9.21
N GLY A 10 43.34 -24.29 10.47
CA GLY A 10 42.48 -23.24 11.04
C GLY A 10 43.20 -22.10 11.78
N ALA A 11 44.39 -22.34 12.33
CA ALA A 11 45.05 -21.36 13.20
C ALA A 11 45.65 -20.16 12.44
N HIS A 12 46.21 -20.38 11.25
CA HIS A 12 46.80 -19.31 10.44
C HIS A 12 45.75 -18.35 9.84
N ALA A 13 44.56 -18.86 9.50
CA ALA A 13 43.49 -18.03 8.92
C ALA A 13 42.85 -17.08 9.95
N LEU A 14 42.82 -17.46 11.22
CA LEU A 14 42.32 -16.62 12.32
C LEU A 14 43.32 -15.51 12.69
N LEU A 15 44.62 -15.81 12.66
CA LEU A 15 45.68 -14.81 12.90
C LEU A 15 45.74 -13.74 11.80
N HIS A 16 45.55 -14.12 10.53
CA HIS A 16 45.56 -13.14 9.43
C HIS A 16 44.33 -12.21 9.45
N ARG A 17 43.15 -12.68 9.87
CA ARG A 17 41.97 -11.80 10.03
C ARG A 17 42.14 -10.75 11.13
N GLY A 18 42.76 -11.11 12.26
CA GLY A 18 43.00 -10.16 13.34
C GLY A 18 43.94 -9.00 12.96
N ILE A 19 44.93 -9.26 12.10
CA ILE A 19 45.90 -8.26 11.63
C ILE A 19 45.27 -7.32 10.60
N ASP A 20 44.42 -7.83 9.71
CA ASP A 20 43.71 -7.01 8.73
C ASP A 20 42.62 -6.15 9.36
N ASP A 21 41.97 -6.60 10.44
CA ASP A 21 41.00 -5.80 11.19
C ASP A 21 41.64 -4.59 11.90
N LEU A 22 42.84 -4.76 12.47
CA LEU A 22 43.62 -3.68 13.10
C LEU A 22 44.02 -2.58 12.09
N ARG A 23 44.32 -2.96 10.84
CA ARG A 23 44.69 -2.00 9.77
C ARG A 23 43.51 -1.16 9.26
N HIS A 24 42.27 -1.61 9.45
CA HIS A 24 41.08 -0.91 8.97
C HIS A 24 40.35 -0.10 10.05
N GLY A 25 40.92 0.04 11.26
CA GLY A 25 40.35 0.83 12.34
C GLY A 25 39.00 0.31 12.86
N ARG A 26 38.61 -0.92 12.51
CA ARG A 26 37.37 -1.54 12.99
C ARG A 26 37.64 -2.25 14.31
N ASN A 27 36.75 -2.05 15.28
CA ASN A 27 36.79 -2.64 16.63
C ASN A 27 37.96 -2.17 17.53
N LEU A 28 38.50 -0.97 17.31
CA LEU A 28 39.55 -0.38 18.16
C LEU A 28 39.15 -0.36 19.64
N ASP A 29 37.89 -0.04 19.95
CA ASP A 29 37.36 -0.01 21.32
C ASP A 29 37.46 -1.38 22.01
N THR A 30 37.21 -2.46 21.26
CA THR A 30 37.33 -3.84 21.77
C THR A 30 38.78 -4.21 22.05
N TYR A 31 39.71 -3.84 21.16
CA TYR A 31 41.14 -4.12 21.34
C TYR A 31 41.76 -3.32 22.50
N VAL A 32 41.38 -2.05 22.63
CA VAL A 32 41.82 -1.19 23.75
C VAL A 32 41.30 -1.77 25.07
N THR A 33 40.03 -2.17 25.12
CA THR A 33 39.45 -2.74 26.35
C THR A 33 40.10 -4.09 26.71
N PHE A 34 40.39 -4.92 25.71
CA PHE A 34 41.11 -6.18 25.91
C PHE A 34 42.53 -5.95 26.45
N ALA A 35 43.28 -5.00 25.89
CA ALA A 35 44.62 -4.65 26.34
C ALA A 35 44.63 -4.09 27.78
N VAL A 36 43.67 -3.22 28.11
CA VAL A 36 43.49 -2.70 29.48
C VAL A 36 43.17 -3.84 30.45
N GLY A 37 42.30 -4.78 30.06
CA GLY A 37 41.97 -5.97 30.86
C GLY A 37 43.19 -6.84 31.15
N ILE A 38 44.06 -7.07 30.16
CA ILE A 38 45.34 -7.79 30.34
C ILE A 38 46.25 -7.04 31.31
N ALA A 39 46.41 -5.72 31.14
CA ALA A 39 47.28 -4.92 31.98
C ALA A 39 46.85 -4.96 33.45
N VAL A 40 45.56 -4.76 33.72
CA VAL A 40 45.00 -4.84 35.09
C VAL A 40 45.18 -6.24 35.69
N THR A 41 44.98 -7.28 34.89
CA THR A 41 45.18 -8.67 35.32
C THR A 41 46.64 -8.93 35.71
N ALA A 42 47.60 -8.47 34.90
CA ALA A 42 49.03 -8.59 35.19
C ALA A 42 49.41 -7.81 36.47
N LEU A 43 48.95 -6.56 36.61
CA LEU A 43 49.15 -5.73 37.81
C LEU A 43 48.61 -6.41 39.09
N GLY A 44 47.49 -7.13 39.00
CA GLY A 44 46.94 -7.91 40.10
C GLY A 44 47.77 -9.15 40.46
N ILE A 45 48.36 -9.85 39.48
CA ILE A 45 49.20 -11.05 39.72
C ILE A 45 50.49 -10.71 40.48
N PHE A 46 51.09 -9.54 40.20
CA PHE A 46 52.32 -9.10 40.87
C PHE A 46 52.08 -8.44 42.24
N ASP A 47 50.85 -8.48 42.76
CA ASP A 47 50.42 -7.87 44.04
C ASP A 47 50.79 -6.37 44.17
N VAL A 48 50.91 -5.68 43.02
CA VAL A 48 51.23 -4.25 42.95
C VAL A 48 50.03 -3.41 43.36
N VAL A 49 48.82 -3.98 43.32
CA VAL A 49 47.56 -3.27 43.51
C VAL A 49 46.66 -3.98 44.52
N HIS A 50 46.13 -3.22 45.48
CA HIS A 50 45.20 -3.72 46.49
C HIS A 50 43.97 -4.42 45.90
N ILE A 51 43.54 -5.54 46.53
CA ILE A 51 42.38 -6.36 46.14
C ILE A 51 41.08 -5.58 45.87
N ARG A 52 40.85 -4.46 46.57
CA ARG A 52 39.68 -3.60 46.36
C ARG A 52 39.62 -3.01 44.95
N PHE A 53 40.76 -2.66 44.36
CA PHE A 53 40.83 -2.15 43.00
C PHE A 53 40.66 -3.26 41.97
N VAL A 54 41.16 -4.47 42.25
CA VAL A 54 40.95 -5.64 41.39
C VAL A 54 39.46 -5.96 41.29
N LEU A 55 38.74 -5.99 42.42
CA LEU A 55 37.29 -6.21 42.43
C LEU A 55 36.53 -5.09 41.69
N GLY A 56 36.92 -3.84 41.88
CA GLY A 56 36.34 -2.70 41.15
C GLY A 56 36.56 -2.81 39.63
N ALA A 57 37.75 -3.22 39.21
CA ALA A 57 38.08 -3.40 37.80
C ALA A 57 37.34 -4.60 37.18
N MET A 58 37.16 -5.69 37.93
CA MET A 58 36.35 -6.83 37.49
C MET A 58 34.89 -6.43 37.27
N LEU A 59 34.30 -5.66 38.19
CA LEU A 59 32.93 -5.15 38.04
C LEU A 59 32.82 -4.17 36.87
N ALA A 60 33.80 -3.28 36.67
CA ALA A 60 33.84 -2.38 35.53
C ALA A 60 33.95 -3.13 34.19
N ALA A 61 34.80 -4.15 34.12
CA ALA A 61 34.93 -5.01 32.94
C ALA A 61 33.65 -5.81 32.68
N LEU A 62 32.97 -6.29 33.72
CA LEU A 62 31.69 -6.98 33.58
C LEU A 62 30.58 -6.04 33.10
N ALA A 63 30.49 -4.83 33.66
CA ALA A 63 29.53 -3.81 33.22
C ALA A 63 29.77 -3.40 31.77
N PHE A 64 31.05 -3.20 31.39
CA PHE A 64 31.45 -2.93 30.02
C PHE A 64 31.07 -4.08 29.08
N LEU A 65 31.36 -5.33 29.48
CA LEU A 65 31.01 -6.51 28.71
C LEU A 65 29.49 -6.59 28.51
N VAL A 66 28.68 -6.36 29.54
CA VAL A 66 27.21 -6.38 29.41
C VAL A 66 26.71 -5.26 28.47
N LEU A 67 27.33 -4.09 28.51
CA LEU A 67 26.95 -2.96 27.66
C LEU A 67 27.33 -3.18 26.18
N HIS A 68 28.44 -3.88 25.93
CA HIS A 68 29.00 -4.10 24.59
C HIS A 68 28.71 -5.49 24.00
N ALA A 69 28.28 -6.45 24.80
CA ALA A 69 27.87 -7.78 24.33
C ALA A 69 26.46 -7.80 23.71
N GLN A 70 25.81 -6.64 23.56
CA GLN A 70 24.56 -6.57 22.80
C GLN A 70 24.90 -6.92 21.34
N PRO A 71 24.41 -8.06 20.82
CA PRO A 71 24.63 -8.38 19.42
C PRO A 71 23.98 -7.28 18.59
N ILE A 72 24.78 -6.62 17.74
CA ILE A 72 24.22 -5.77 16.69
C ILE A 72 23.38 -6.72 15.83
N PRO A 73 22.04 -6.58 15.79
CA PRO A 73 21.24 -7.41 14.92
C PRO A 73 21.76 -7.21 13.50
N PRO A 74 21.85 -8.27 12.68
CA PRO A 74 22.17 -8.10 11.27
C PRO A 74 21.22 -7.05 10.69
N ALA A 75 21.77 -6.14 9.88
CA ALA A 75 20.93 -5.19 9.17
C ALA A 75 19.87 -5.98 8.39
N PRO A 76 18.58 -5.58 8.47
CA PRO A 76 17.53 -6.29 7.75
C PRO A 76 17.88 -6.31 6.26
N GLY A 77 17.59 -7.43 5.61
CA GLY A 77 17.67 -7.54 4.17
C GLY A 77 16.66 -6.60 3.51
N LEU A 78 16.87 -6.27 2.24
CA LEU A 78 15.95 -5.39 1.53
C LEU A 78 14.54 -6.00 1.44
N ASP A 79 14.45 -7.32 1.25
CA ASP A 79 13.20 -8.07 1.21
C ASP A 79 12.47 -8.14 2.57
N ASP A 80 13.17 -7.85 3.68
CA ASP A 80 12.55 -7.73 5.00
C ASP A 80 11.85 -6.37 5.19
N VAL A 81 12.21 -5.37 4.38
CA VAL A 81 11.69 -3.99 4.45
C VAL A 81 10.69 -3.72 3.33
N LEU A 82 10.99 -4.22 2.13
CA LEU A 82 10.19 -4.09 0.92
C LEU A 82 9.33 -5.34 0.77
N CYS A 83 8.08 -5.22 1.19
CA CYS A 83 7.12 -6.30 1.15
C CYS A 83 6.35 -6.32 -0.18
N ASP A 84 5.74 -7.46 -0.49
CA ASP A 84 4.80 -7.62 -1.61
C ASP A 84 3.37 -7.84 -1.10
N ARG A 85 2.39 -7.91 -2.01
CA ARG A 85 0.98 -8.08 -1.61
C ARG A 85 0.67 -9.39 -0.88
N SER A 86 1.53 -10.41 -0.93
CA SER A 86 1.33 -11.66 -0.19
C SER A 86 1.52 -11.50 1.32
N SER A 87 2.22 -10.44 1.75
CA SER A 87 2.41 -10.11 3.16
C SER A 87 1.19 -9.42 3.81
N PHE A 88 0.16 -9.07 3.03
CA PHE A 88 -1.05 -8.46 3.58
C PHE A 88 -1.95 -9.47 4.29
N GLU A 89 -2.38 -9.12 5.50
CA GLU A 89 -3.60 -9.72 6.04
C GLU A 89 -4.78 -9.35 5.11
N PRO A 90 -5.70 -10.29 4.82
CA PRO A 90 -6.91 -9.97 4.09
C PRO A 90 -7.63 -8.78 4.71
N PHE A 91 -8.10 -7.83 3.90
CA PHE A 91 -8.67 -6.57 4.38
C PHE A 91 -9.76 -6.74 5.46
N PRO A 92 -10.68 -7.73 5.39
CA PRO A 92 -11.63 -8.00 6.46
C PRO A 92 -11.00 -8.33 7.83
N ALA A 93 -9.85 -9.02 7.86
CA ALA A 93 -9.16 -9.36 9.10
C ALA A 93 -8.59 -8.12 9.79
N LEU A 94 -8.09 -7.16 9.00
CA LEU A 94 -7.64 -5.85 9.45
C LEU A 94 -8.80 -5.07 10.11
N LEU A 95 -9.96 -5.02 9.46
CA LEU A 95 -11.13 -4.29 9.95
C LEU A 95 -11.65 -4.81 11.30
N GLY A 96 -11.55 -6.11 11.55
CA GLY A 96 -12.00 -6.72 12.81
C GLY A 96 -11.25 -6.20 14.05
N LYS A 97 -10.02 -5.70 13.88
CA LYS A 97 -9.18 -5.20 14.98
C LYS A 97 -9.13 -3.67 15.04
N ALA A 98 -9.32 -3.01 13.90
CA ALA A 98 -9.17 -1.57 13.77
C ALA A 98 -10.34 -0.76 14.38
N ARG A 99 -10.04 0.48 14.76
CA ARG A 99 -10.99 1.53 15.16
C ARG A 99 -10.94 2.72 14.23
N ASP A 100 -9.81 2.98 13.59
CA ASP A 100 -9.60 4.08 12.66
C ASP A 100 -8.89 3.54 11.42
N VAL A 101 -9.52 3.65 10.26
CA VAL A 101 -8.93 3.22 8.98
C VAL A 101 -8.99 4.37 7.99
N ARG A 102 -7.86 4.68 7.36
CA ARG A 102 -7.75 5.74 6.37
C ARG A 102 -7.10 5.19 5.12
N VAL A 103 -7.71 5.40 3.96
CA VAL A 103 -7.28 4.79 2.71
C VAL A 103 -7.14 5.86 1.66
N TYR A 104 -6.02 5.84 0.95
CA TYR A 104 -5.85 6.50 -0.33
C TYR A 104 -5.49 5.46 -1.39
N GLY A 105 -6.19 5.46 -2.52
CA GLY A 105 -5.79 4.71 -3.69
C GLY A 105 -6.53 5.20 -4.94
N PRO A 106 -5.94 5.14 -6.14
CA PRO A 106 -6.55 5.69 -7.36
C PRO A 106 -7.99 5.22 -7.58
N THR A 107 -8.24 3.92 -7.45
CA THR A 107 -9.60 3.36 -7.37
C THR A 107 -9.94 2.85 -5.97
N ALA A 108 -8.94 2.40 -5.20
CA ALA A 108 -9.13 1.66 -3.94
C ALA A 108 -10.09 0.46 -4.06
N VAL A 109 -10.22 -0.12 -5.26
CA VAL A 109 -11.24 -1.16 -5.55
C VAL A 109 -11.14 -2.36 -4.62
N HIS A 110 -9.92 -2.85 -4.32
CA HIS A 110 -9.69 -3.99 -3.42
C HIS A 110 -10.06 -3.73 -1.95
N VAL A 111 -10.22 -2.46 -1.58
CA VAL A 111 -10.78 -2.09 -0.28
C VAL A 111 -12.29 -2.00 -0.41
N ILE A 112 -12.78 -1.24 -1.39
CA ILE A 112 -14.19 -0.87 -1.52
C ILE A 112 -15.12 -2.06 -1.78
N ILE A 113 -14.66 -3.11 -2.46
CA ILE A 113 -15.46 -4.33 -2.68
C ILE A 113 -15.95 -5.00 -1.38
N HIS A 114 -15.35 -4.68 -0.22
CA HIS A 114 -15.70 -5.22 1.09
C HIS A 114 -16.65 -4.29 1.89
N ALA A 115 -17.53 -3.55 1.20
CA ALA A 115 -18.42 -2.56 1.81
C ALA A 115 -19.30 -3.12 2.94
N ALA A 116 -19.77 -4.37 2.82
CA ALA A 116 -20.56 -5.02 3.87
C ALA A 116 -19.73 -5.27 5.14
N GLU A 117 -18.47 -5.68 4.98
CA GLU A 117 -17.52 -5.87 6.06
C GLU A 117 -17.09 -4.54 6.69
N HIS A 118 -16.95 -3.47 5.91
CA HIS A 118 -16.69 -2.12 6.43
C HIS A 118 -17.74 -1.74 7.46
N ARG A 119 -19.01 -1.97 7.10
CA ARG A 119 -20.13 -1.70 7.98
C ARG A 119 -20.09 -2.58 9.22
N ARG A 120 -20.08 -3.89 9.03
CA ARG A 120 -20.21 -4.88 10.12
C ARG A 120 -19.02 -4.87 11.09
N LEU A 121 -17.79 -4.77 10.57
CA LEU A 121 -16.56 -5.02 11.35
C LEU A 121 -15.94 -3.74 11.92
N LEU A 122 -16.27 -2.58 11.35
CA LEU A 122 -15.68 -1.29 11.75
C LEU A 122 -16.75 -0.26 12.14
N LEU A 123 -17.65 0.11 11.22
CA LEU A 123 -18.56 1.25 11.41
C LEU A 123 -19.65 0.98 12.46
N ASP A 124 -20.28 -0.19 12.44
CA ASP A 124 -21.31 -0.59 13.43
C ASP A 124 -20.75 -0.67 14.86
N ARG A 125 -19.42 -0.75 15.01
CA ARG A 125 -18.70 -0.74 16.28
C ARG A 125 -18.23 0.66 16.70
N GLY A 126 -18.67 1.71 15.99
CA GLY A 126 -18.28 3.10 16.22
C GLY A 126 -16.89 3.46 15.69
N GLY A 127 -16.33 2.66 14.80
CA GLY A 127 -15.06 2.96 14.14
C GLY A 127 -15.20 4.06 13.07
N ARG A 128 -14.07 4.53 12.56
CA ARG A 128 -14.00 5.54 11.52
C ARG A 128 -13.33 5.00 10.26
N LEU A 129 -13.88 5.33 9.11
CA LEU A 129 -13.34 4.99 7.81
C LEU A 129 -13.30 6.23 6.92
N ARG A 130 -12.10 6.63 6.51
CA ARG A 130 -11.87 7.72 5.56
C ARG A 130 -11.27 7.17 4.28
N ILE A 131 -11.91 7.41 3.14
CA ILE A 131 -11.40 6.95 1.84
C ILE A 131 -11.19 8.13 0.89
N VAL A 132 -10.03 8.20 0.27
CA VAL A 132 -9.75 9.12 -0.83
C VAL A 132 -9.47 8.31 -2.09
N ILE A 133 -10.21 8.60 -3.15
CA ILE A 133 -9.96 8.05 -4.48
C ILE A 133 -9.66 9.18 -5.46
N GLN A 134 -9.22 8.83 -6.66
CA GLN A 134 -9.03 9.83 -7.71
C GLN A 134 -10.37 10.46 -8.13
N GLY A 135 -10.35 11.74 -8.49
CA GLY A 135 -11.51 12.46 -9.03
C GLY A 135 -11.81 12.12 -10.50
N ASN A 136 -12.94 12.62 -10.99
CA ASN A 136 -13.48 12.25 -12.30
C ASN A 136 -12.95 13.09 -13.47
N ASP A 137 -11.82 13.78 -13.32
CA ASP A 137 -11.25 14.57 -14.42
C ASP A 137 -10.73 13.64 -15.54
N PRO A 138 -11.27 13.71 -16.76
CA PRO A 138 -10.92 12.76 -17.82
C PRO A 138 -9.44 12.75 -18.20
N ALA A 139 -8.78 13.91 -18.17
CA ALA A 139 -7.36 14.01 -18.52
C ALA A 139 -6.49 13.34 -17.46
N GLN A 140 -6.80 13.57 -16.18
CA GLN A 140 -6.08 12.93 -15.06
C GLN A 140 -6.35 11.42 -14.99
N LEU A 141 -7.58 10.98 -15.27
CA LEU A 141 -7.91 9.57 -15.35
C LEU A 141 -7.13 8.88 -16.49
N ALA A 142 -7.04 9.51 -17.66
CA ALA A 142 -6.27 8.98 -18.78
C ALA A 142 -4.77 8.84 -18.43
N TRP A 143 -4.18 9.87 -17.82
CA TRP A 143 -2.79 9.82 -17.35
C TRP A 143 -2.56 8.70 -16.33
N THR A 144 -3.49 8.54 -15.40
CA THR A 144 -3.37 7.51 -14.36
C THR A 144 -3.55 6.10 -14.93
N CYS A 145 -4.44 5.94 -15.91
CA CYS A 145 -4.58 4.69 -16.65
C CYS A 145 -3.27 4.31 -17.37
N GLU A 146 -2.63 5.29 -18.01
CA GLU A 146 -1.33 5.07 -18.66
C GLU A 146 -0.22 4.68 -17.67
N GLN A 147 -0.21 5.29 -16.48
CA GLN A 147 0.74 4.95 -15.43
C GLN A 147 0.53 3.54 -14.87
N LEU A 148 -0.71 3.21 -14.48
CA LEU A 148 -0.97 2.09 -13.59
C LEU A 148 -0.99 0.72 -14.28
N ASP A 149 -1.33 0.68 -15.58
CA ASP A 149 -1.33 -0.48 -16.50
C ASP A 149 -2.59 -0.47 -17.39
N LYS A 150 -2.43 -0.92 -18.63
CA LYS A 150 -3.48 -1.11 -19.65
C LYS A 150 -4.30 -2.39 -19.43
N SER A 151 -3.88 -3.33 -18.59
CA SER A 151 -4.63 -4.58 -18.35
C SER A 151 -5.85 -4.41 -17.43
N LEU A 152 -5.87 -3.35 -16.62
CA LEU A 152 -7.01 -2.99 -15.79
C LEU A 152 -7.94 -2.08 -16.57
N ASP A 153 -9.23 -2.44 -16.61
CA ASP A 153 -10.28 -1.48 -16.93
C ASP A 153 -10.39 -0.50 -15.74
N PHE A 154 -9.43 0.43 -15.69
CA PHE A 154 -9.30 1.43 -14.65
C PHE A 154 -10.56 2.29 -14.58
N GLY A 155 -11.11 2.68 -15.74
CA GLY A 155 -12.34 3.46 -15.84
C GLY A 155 -13.53 2.73 -15.20
N HIS A 156 -13.72 1.45 -15.54
CA HIS A 156 -14.78 0.64 -14.92
C HIS A 156 -14.56 0.46 -13.41
N SER A 157 -13.33 0.12 -12.99
CA SER A 157 -13.00 -0.09 -11.58
C SER A 157 -13.19 1.19 -10.74
N HIS A 158 -12.86 2.34 -11.32
CA HIS A 158 -13.05 3.66 -10.73
C HIS A 158 -14.53 4.01 -10.60
N ALA A 159 -15.32 3.82 -11.67
CA ALA A 159 -16.76 4.07 -11.66
C ALA A 159 -17.50 3.18 -10.64
N MET A 160 -17.14 1.90 -10.57
CA MET A 160 -17.66 0.95 -9.57
C MET A 160 -17.32 1.41 -8.15
N SER A 161 -16.06 1.78 -7.91
CA SER A 161 -15.60 2.25 -6.61
C SER A 161 -16.37 3.50 -6.16
N LEU A 162 -16.54 4.48 -7.05
CA LEU A 162 -17.30 5.69 -6.77
C LEU A 162 -18.78 5.40 -6.47
N GLY A 163 -19.39 4.46 -7.22
CA GLY A 163 -20.77 4.02 -6.99
C GLY A 163 -20.97 3.43 -5.59
N GLU A 164 -20.06 2.59 -5.12
CA GLU A 164 -20.13 2.01 -3.79
C GLU A 164 -19.84 3.02 -2.68
N LEU A 165 -18.87 3.94 -2.87
CA LEU A 165 -18.62 5.03 -1.90
C LEU A 165 -19.85 5.91 -1.71
N ARG A 166 -20.56 6.23 -2.81
CA ARG A 166 -21.84 6.96 -2.77
C ARG A 166 -22.93 6.21 -2.00
N ARG A 167 -22.97 4.88 -2.04
CA ARG A 167 -23.92 4.08 -1.25
C ARG A 167 -23.58 4.07 0.24
N LEU A 168 -22.31 4.17 0.59
CA LEU A 168 -21.85 4.29 1.97
C LEU A 168 -21.98 5.74 2.50
N ALA A 169 -22.20 6.72 1.62
CA ALA A 169 -22.38 8.11 2.02
C ALA A 169 -23.49 8.26 3.06
N GLY A 170 -23.20 8.99 4.14
CA GLY A 170 -24.14 9.21 5.24
C GLY A 170 -24.14 8.12 6.32
N VAL A 171 -23.40 7.02 6.14
CA VAL A 171 -23.18 6.07 7.25
C VAL A 171 -22.32 6.75 8.33
N PRO A 172 -22.74 6.75 9.62
CA PRO A 172 -21.95 7.34 10.69
C PRO A 172 -20.53 6.78 10.75
N GLY A 173 -19.54 7.66 10.88
CA GLY A 173 -18.12 7.29 10.93
C GLY A 173 -17.47 7.07 9.56
N PHE A 174 -18.22 7.12 8.45
CA PHE A 174 -17.69 7.01 7.10
C PHE A 174 -17.63 8.38 6.40
N GLU A 175 -16.49 8.67 5.77
CA GLU A 175 -16.31 9.83 4.91
C GLU A 175 -15.47 9.45 3.68
N TYR A 176 -15.73 10.06 2.54
CA TYR A 176 -14.86 9.94 1.37
C TYR A 176 -14.67 11.27 0.62
N ARG A 177 -13.56 11.37 -0.11
CA ARG A 177 -13.19 12.55 -0.92
C ARG A 177 -12.53 12.15 -2.24
N LEU A 178 -12.47 13.08 -3.17
CA LEU A 178 -11.93 12.93 -4.52
C LEU A 178 -10.67 13.78 -4.70
N LEU A 179 -9.53 13.16 -4.99
CA LEU A 179 -8.26 13.83 -5.24
C LEU A 179 -8.08 14.12 -6.73
N GLY A 180 -7.68 15.34 -7.08
CA GLY A 180 -7.57 15.76 -8.48
C GLY A 180 -6.49 15.06 -9.32
N GLY A 181 -5.61 14.26 -8.72
CA GLY A 181 -4.56 13.54 -9.46
C GLY A 181 -3.94 12.41 -8.64
N ASN A 182 -3.17 11.55 -9.29
CA ASN A 182 -2.47 10.42 -8.66
C ASN A 182 -1.03 10.82 -8.27
N PRO A 183 -0.64 10.81 -6.98
CA PRO A 183 0.70 11.12 -6.54
C PRO A 183 1.69 9.95 -6.71
N GLY A 184 1.27 8.83 -7.29
CA GLY A 184 2.16 7.70 -7.61
C GLY A 184 2.32 6.65 -6.50
N PHE A 185 1.43 6.64 -5.50
CA PHE A 185 1.38 5.60 -4.48
C PHE A 185 -0.06 5.42 -3.98
N SER A 186 -0.32 4.33 -3.26
CA SER A 186 -1.51 4.13 -2.45
C SER A 186 -1.11 3.94 -1.00
N MET A 187 -2.03 4.19 -0.07
CA MET A 187 -1.74 4.15 1.35
C MET A 187 -2.93 3.67 2.16
N VAL A 188 -2.65 2.84 3.17
CA VAL A 188 -3.61 2.45 4.20
C VAL A 188 -3.01 2.81 5.55
N VAL A 189 -3.75 3.55 6.36
CA VAL A 189 -3.43 3.90 7.74
C VAL A 189 -4.40 3.19 8.66
N VAL A 190 -3.88 2.56 9.71
CA VAL A 190 -4.66 1.84 10.72
C VAL A 190 -4.32 2.37 12.10
N ASP A 191 -5.35 2.72 12.86
CA ASP A 191 -5.29 3.16 14.26
C ASP A 191 -4.22 4.22 14.52
N ALA A 192 -4.25 5.31 13.73
CA ALA A 192 -3.18 6.31 13.71
C ALA A 192 -2.85 6.91 15.10
N ASP A 193 -3.87 7.03 15.95
CA ASP A 193 -3.78 7.59 17.28
C ASP A 193 -3.32 6.55 18.33
N ALA A 194 -3.41 5.25 18.02
CA ALA A 194 -3.04 4.18 18.95
C ALA A 194 -1.53 3.88 18.93
N PRO A 195 -0.97 3.30 20.01
CA PRO A 195 0.43 2.87 20.05
C PRO A 195 0.77 1.79 19.01
N HIS A 196 -0.16 0.88 18.74
CA HIS A 196 -0.01 -0.20 17.75
C HIS A 196 -0.36 0.23 16.32
N GLY A 197 -0.61 1.52 16.10
CA GLY A 197 -0.92 2.06 14.79
C GLY A 197 0.19 1.79 13.78
N TYR A 198 -0.21 1.56 12.53
CA TYR A 198 0.72 1.33 11.43
C TYR A 198 0.14 1.88 10.13
N LEU A 199 1.01 2.10 9.17
CA LEU A 199 0.63 2.44 7.82
C LEU A 199 1.35 1.56 6.81
N VAL A 200 0.73 1.42 5.66
CA VAL A 200 1.24 0.72 4.48
C VAL A 200 1.29 1.74 3.38
N VAL A 201 2.43 1.86 2.70
CA VAL A 201 2.58 2.68 1.50
C VAL A 201 3.00 1.76 0.36
N GLU A 202 2.14 1.61 -0.63
CA GLU A 202 2.39 0.84 -1.85
C GLU A 202 2.72 1.81 -2.98
N PHE A 203 3.88 1.67 -3.59
CA PHE A 203 4.30 2.55 -4.69
C PHE A 203 3.74 2.03 -6.00
N HIS A 204 3.24 2.93 -6.84
CA HIS A 204 2.80 2.55 -8.17
C HIS A 204 4.04 2.38 -9.06
N GLY A 205 4.20 1.20 -9.65
CA GLY A 205 5.12 1.01 -10.77
C GLY A 205 4.62 1.71 -12.03
N PHE A 206 5.29 1.46 -13.14
CA PHE A 206 4.88 1.95 -14.45
C PHE A 206 4.69 0.76 -15.39
N ALA A 207 3.48 0.57 -15.89
CA ALA A 207 3.10 -0.55 -16.75
C ALA A 207 3.41 -1.93 -16.11
N ASP A 208 3.02 -2.11 -14.84
CA ASP A 208 3.17 -3.39 -14.14
C ASP A 208 2.40 -4.50 -14.87
N VAL A 209 2.98 -5.70 -14.95
CA VAL A 209 2.30 -6.88 -15.52
C VAL A 209 1.24 -7.45 -14.55
N SER A 210 1.44 -7.21 -13.25
CA SER A 210 0.58 -7.70 -12.18
C SER A 210 0.61 -6.74 -10.99
N ILE A 211 -0.56 -6.42 -10.46
CA ILE A 211 -0.71 -5.62 -9.23
C ILE A 211 -0.14 -6.33 -7.99
N ASN A 212 0.06 -7.65 -8.03
CA ASN A 212 0.57 -8.42 -6.88
C ASN A 212 2.08 -8.20 -6.66
N ASP A 213 2.78 -7.77 -7.70
CA ASP A 213 4.23 -7.54 -7.66
C ASP A 213 4.57 -6.13 -7.16
N ARG A 214 3.55 -5.35 -6.78
CA ARG A 214 3.74 -3.99 -6.29
C ARG A 214 4.35 -4.02 -4.90
N MET A 215 5.55 -3.45 -4.85
CA MET A 215 6.31 -3.24 -3.64
C MET A 215 5.60 -2.25 -2.70
N HIS A 216 5.60 -2.57 -1.42
CA HIS A 216 5.14 -1.68 -0.39
C HIS A 216 6.06 -1.70 0.84
N VAL A 217 5.92 -0.67 1.66
CA VAL A 217 6.55 -0.59 2.98
C VAL A 217 5.48 -0.56 4.06
N ARG A 218 5.68 -1.36 5.10
CA ARG A 218 4.87 -1.32 6.32
C ARG A 218 5.63 -0.58 7.41
N ILE A 219 5.04 0.50 7.92
CA ILE A 219 5.67 1.36 8.91
C ILE A 219 4.79 1.35 10.17
N GLY A 220 5.26 0.65 11.20
CA GLY A 220 4.67 0.70 12.53
C GLY A 220 5.08 1.97 13.28
N LYS A 221 4.16 2.56 14.04
CA LYS A 221 4.41 3.79 14.81
C LYS A 221 5.55 3.65 15.81
N THR A 222 5.67 2.49 16.47
CA THR A 222 6.77 2.19 17.40
C THR A 222 8.09 1.86 16.70
N ALA A 223 8.03 1.28 15.50
CA ALA A 223 9.21 0.92 14.74
C ALA A 223 9.90 2.16 14.13
N SER A 224 9.12 3.13 13.66
CA SER A 224 9.66 4.40 13.19
C SER A 224 8.66 5.55 13.40
N PRO A 225 8.71 6.24 14.56
CA PRO A 225 7.85 7.40 14.82
C PRO A 225 8.01 8.51 13.77
N HIS A 226 9.25 8.71 13.29
CA HIS A 226 9.58 9.73 12.30
C HIS A 226 8.89 9.48 10.95
N TRP A 227 9.11 8.32 10.35
CA TRP A 227 8.53 8.00 9.03
C TRP A 227 7.01 7.78 9.12
N PHE A 228 6.53 7.24 10.24
CA PHE A 228 5.10 7.14 10.49
C PHE A 228 4.43 8.52 10.48
N ALA A 229 4.98 9.48 11.24
CA ALA A 229 4.45 10.85 11.29
C ALA A 229 4.52 11.55 9.92
N TYR A 230 5.61 11.36 9.18
CA TYR A 230 5.75 11.91 7.82
C TYR A 230 4.62 11.43 6.89
N TRP A 231 4.44 10.12 6.76
CA TRP A 231 3.45 9.53 5.86
C TRP A 231 2.02 9.77 6.32
N LEU A 232 1.75 9.75 7.62
CA LEU A 232 0.47 10.20 8.17
C LEU A 232 0.19 11.65 7.77
N GLY A 233 1.19 12.53 7.87
CA GLY A 233 1.07 13.91 7.40
C GLY A 233 0.82 14.02 5.89
N ARG A 234 1.33 13.08 5.07
CA ARG A 234 0.98 13.01 3.64
C ARG A 234 -0.46 12.58 3.42
N PHE A 235 -0.99 11.65 4.21
CA PHE A 235 -2.42 11.31 4.17
C PHE A 235 -3.28 12.52 4.49
N GLU A 236 -2.97 13.25 5.56
CA GLU A 236 -3.73 14.45 5.94
C GLU A 236 -3.65 15.55 4.88
N ALA A 237 -2.49 15.73 4.25
CA ALA A 237 -2.35 16.66 3.12
C ALA A 237 -3.23 16.25 1.92
N ILE A 238 -3.26 14.97 1.58
CA ILE A 238 -4.14 14.41 0.53
C ILE A 238 -5.61 14.65 0.90
N TRP A 239 -6.00 14.31 2.13
CA TRP A 239 -7.36 14.48 2.63
C TRP A 239 -7.83 15.94 2.53
N ASN A 240 -6.98 16.88 2.90
CA ASN A 240 -7.29 18.31 2.88
C ASN A 240 -7.31 18.90 1.46
N ALA A 241 -6.52 18.36 0.54
CA ALA A 241 -6.52 18.78 -0.87
C ALA A 241 -7.66 18.15 -1.68
N ALA A 242 -8.20 17.01 -1.23
CA ALA A 242 -9.29 16.30 -1.89
C ALA A 242 -10.63 17.02 -1.68
N ALA A 243 -11.47 17.05 -2.72
CA ALA A 243 -12.78 17.68 -2.70
C ALA A 243 -13.88 16.69 -2.28
N ALA A 244 -14.96 17.18 -1.71
CA ALA A 244 -16.17 16.38 -1.52
C ALA A 244 -16.77 16.01 -2.89
N ASP A 245 -17.32 14.80 -3.00
CA ASP A 245 -18.07 14.39 -4.19
C ASP A 245 -19.40 15.13 -4.22
N THR A 246 -19.45 16.23 -4.97
CA THR A 246 -20.70 16.89 -5.31
C THR A 246 -21.17 16.28 -6.62
N PRO A 247 -22.11 15.31 -6.61
CA PRO A 247 -22.66 14.82 -7.86
C PRO A 247 -23.24 16.02 -8.63
N PRO A 248 -23.00 16.14 -9.95
CA PRO A 248 -23.64 17.17 -10.73
C PRO A 248 -25.15 17.04 -10.53
N LEU A 249 -25.81 18.16 -10.19
CA LEU A 249 -27.26 18.23 -10.06
C LEU A 249 -27.87 17.55 -11.28
N THR A 250 -28.60 16.46 -11.06
CA THR A 250 -29.38 15.82 -12.11
C THR A 250 -30.42 16.86 -12.51
N VAL A 251 -30.19 17.55 -13.63
CA VAL A 251 -31.24 18.31 -14.28
C VAL A 251 -32.25 17.26 -14.74
N VAL A 252 -33.24 16.99 -13.89
CA VAL A 252 -34.43 16.24 -14.30
C VAL A 252 -35.00 17.03 -15.48
N PRO A 253 -35.00 16.49 -16.71
CA PRO A 253 -35.67 17.17 -17.80
C PRO A 253 -37.12 17.34 -17.37
N ALA A 254 -37.60 18.58 -17.36
CA ALA A 254 -39.01 18.86 -17.11
C ALA A 254 -39.82 17.90 -18.01
N PRO A 255 -40.85 17.21 -17.47
CA PRO A 255 -41.62 16.27 -18.26
C PRO A 255 -42.12 17.00 -19.49
N ALA A 256 -41.69 16.52 -20.66
CA ALA A 256 -42.17 17.03 -21.94
C ALA A 256 -43.70 16.98 -21.87
N ALA A 257 -44.32 18.16 -21.93
CA ALA A 257 -45.77 18.28 -21.99
C ALA A 257 -46.24 17.38 -23.13
N GLN A 258 -46.88 16.26 -22.79
CA GLN A 258 -47.49 15.37 -23.75
C GLN A 258 -48.58 16.19 -24.45
N GLY A 259 -48.28 16.59 -25.68
CA GLY A 259 -49.24 17.19 -26.60
C GLY A 259 -50.41 16.23 -26.75
N VAL A 260 -51.59 16.74 -26.41
CA VAL A 260 -52.88 16.13 -26.68
C VAL A 260 -53.01 15.97 -28.19
N SER A 261 -52.72 14.79 -28.71
CA SER A 261 -53.06 14.42 -30.09
C SER A 261 -54.52 14.02 -30.13
N ALA A 262 -55.35 14.91 -30.67
CA ALA A 262 -56.75 14.67 -30.96
C ALA A 262 -56.91 13.53 -31.98
N HIS A 263 -57.75 12.55 -31.64
CA HIS A 263 -58.28 11.56 -32.57
C HIS A 263 -59.08 12.23 -33.69
N PRO A 264 -58.90 11.85 -34.97
CA PRO A 264 -59.84 12.21 -36.03
C PRO A 264 -60.98 11.18 -36.09
N VAL A 265 -62.20 11.71 -36.06
CA VAL A 265 -63.46 11.00 -36.27
C VAL A 265 -63.65 10.67 -37.76
N HIS A 266 -64.09 9.43 -38.01
CA HIS A 266 -64.56 8.90 -39.28
C HIS A 266 -65.54 9.83 -40.03
N SER A 267 -65.35 9.99 -41.35
CA SER A 267 -66.40 10.35 -42.31
C SER A 267 -66.06 9.80 -43.71
N ALA A 268 -67.12 9.53 -44.46
CA ALA A 268 -67.29 8.52 -45.51
C ALA A 268 -66.67 8.86 -46.91
N PRO A 269 -66.64 7.89 -47.87
CA PRO A 269 -65.83 7.92 -49.08
C PRO A 269 -66.55 8.54 -50.29
N PRO A 270 -65.82 8.84 -51.38
CA PRO A 270 -66.20 8.20 -52.65
C PRO A 270 -65.06 7.87 -53.64
N LEU A 271 -65.31 6.78 -54.40
CA LEU A 271 -65.02 6.51 -55.82
C LEU A 271 -63.57 6.67 -56.35
N GLY A 272 -62.97 5.54 -56.76
CA GLY A 272 -61.78 5.47 -57.63
C GLY A 272 -62.12 5.78 -59.11
N PRO A 273 -61.32 5.34 -60.11
CA PRO A 273 -60.02 4.66 -60.08
C PRO A 273 -58.94 5.37 -60.95
N ALA A 274 -57.67 4.98 -60.82
CA ALA A 274 -56.73 4.93 -61.94
C ALA A 274 -55.43 4.20 -61.53
N ASP A 275 -55.19 3.08 -62.20
CA ASP A 275 -53.95 2.32 -62.22
C ASP A 275 -52.75 3.18 -62.65
N ALA A 276 -51.62 3.00 -61.96
CA ALA A 276 -50.29 3.18 -62.54
C ALA A 276 -49.26 2.32 -61.77
N PRO A 277 -48.23 1.80 -62.47
CA PRO A 277 -47.61 0.50 -62.17
C PRO A 277 -46.47 0.53 -61.14
N GLU A 278 -46.26 -0.63 -60.49
CA GLU A 278 -45.11 -0.94 -59.64
C GLU A 278 -43.78 -0.79 -60.39
N PRO A 279 -42.76 -0.16 -59.79
CA PRO A 279 -41.39 -0.22 -60.29
C PRO A 279 -40.73 -1.59 -60.00
N PRO A 280 -39.89 -2.10 -60.91
CA PRO A 280 -39.34 -3.45 -60.84
C PRO A 280 -38.29 -3.63 -59.73
N GLU A 281 -38.40 -4.80 -59.10
CA GLU A 281 -37.56 -5.35 -58.05
C GLU A 281 -36.10 -5.55 -58.53
N ALA A 282 -35.14 -5.00 -57.79
CA ALA A 282 -33.72 -5.15 -58.09
C ALA A 282 -33.19 -6.53 -57.67
N PRO A 283 -32.37 -7.20 -58.51
CA PRO A 283 -31.94 -8.57 -58.27
C PRO A 283 -30.91 -8.72 -57.14
N ARG A 284 -31.19 -9.68 -56.25
CA ARG A 284 -30.25 -10.25 -55.27
C ARG A 284 -29.10 -10.96 -55.97
N ALA A 285 -27.87 -10.49 -55.75
CA ALA A 285 -26.67 -11.23 -56.10
C ALA A 285 -26.39 -12.30 -55.04
N ALA A 286 -26.41 -13.56 -55.47
CA ALA A 286 -25.95 -14.71 -54.70
C ALA A 286 -24.53 -15.12 -55.16
N ALA A 287 -23.69 -15.34 -54.17
CA ALA A 287 -22.66 -16.37 -53.99
C ALA A 287 -21.94 -17.02 -55.20
N GLY A 288 -20.62 -17.13 -55.06
CA GLY A 288 -19.74 -18.11 -55.70
C GLY A 288 -18.39 -17.47 -56.02
N GLY A 289 -17.23 -18.02 -55.67
CA GLY A 289 -16.86 -19.32 -55.15
C GLY A 289 -15.34 -19.45 -55.21
N ASP A 290 -14.81 -20.46 -54.52
CA ASP A 290 -13.41 -20.85 -54.42
C ASP A 290 -12.62 -20.90 -55.74
N ARG A 291 -11.34 -20.50 -55.65
CA ARG A 291 -10.16 -21.27 -56.10
C ARG A 291 -8.86 -20.61 -55.65
#